data_AF-C0QSA8-F1
#
_entry.id   AF-C0QSA8-F1
#
_cell.length_a   1.000
_cell.length_b   1.000
_cell.length_c   1.000
_cell.angle_alpha   90.00
_cell.angle_beta   90.00
_cell.angle_gamma   90.00
#
_symmetry.space_group_name_H-M   'P 1'
#
loop_
_entity.id
_entity.type
_entity.pdbx_description
1 polymer ?
#
loop_
_entity_poly.entity_id
_entity_poly.type
_entity_poly.pdbx_seq_one_letter_code
_entity_poly.pdbx_strand_id
1 'polypeptide(L)'
;MRHETILKKLIEIRDTRSGKQAREKLDKLIKGLQVYLEEKQKDKVDIRHLMGWYLQLWNNDPPEKLMSVKYQAIIGKHLKELVKIYQQNGETTDQLKSDYEHFKKTQRKGAKGITQFRALLPAIKKAQNQERRKWTSPENERGLDFYINAAEQEEEDLSIPNVSDDDEDVPNF
;
A
#
# COMPACT_ATOMS: atom_id res chain seq x y z
N MET A 1 5.71 12.16 -15.78
CA MET A 1 5.38 13.23 -16.75
C MET A 1 4.70 12.60 -17.96
N ARG A 2 3.63 13.18 -18.52
CA ARG A 2 2.94 12.63 -19.71
C ARG A 2 3.73 12.95 -20.99
N HIS A 3 3.73 12.05 -21.97
CA HIS A 3 4.47 12.23 -23.22
C HIS A 3 4.03 13.47 -24.02
N GLU A 4 2.73 13.80 -23.98
CA GLU A 4 2.16 15.02 -24.60
C GLU A 4 2.79 16.31 -24.05
N THR A 5 3.07 16.35 -22.75
CA THR A 5 3.69 17.50 -22.09
C THR A 5 5.15 17.66 -22.51
N ILE A 6 5.87 16.56 -22.66
CA ILE A 6 7.28 16.57 -23.12
C ILE A 6 7.33 17.06 -24.57
N LEU A 7 6.45 16.54 -25.43
CA LEU A 7 6.37 16.93 -26.83
C LEU A 7 6.09 18.43 -26.99
N LYS A 8 5.13 18.99 -26.25
CA LYS A 8 4.84 20.43 -26.27
C LYS A 8 6.07 21.27 -25.90
N LYS A 9 6.79 20.89 -24.83
CA LYS A 9 8.00 21.59 -24.40
C LYS A 9 9.13 21.51 -25.43
N LEU A 10 9.29 20.37 -26.12
CA LEU A 10 10.29 20.22 -27.18
C LEU A 10 9.96 21.10 -28.40
N ILE A 11 8.69 21.21 -28.77
CA ILE A 11 8.24 22.11 -29.85
C ILE A 11 8.55 23.57 -29.49
N GLU A 12 8.24 24.01 -28.26
CA GLU A 12 8.57 25.36 -27.79
C GLU A 12 10.08 25.66 -27.81
N ILE A 13 10.91 24.66 -27.47
CA ILE A 13 12.37 24.77 -27.54
C ILE A 13 12.83 24.92 -28.98
N ARG A 14 12.32 24.08 -29.88
CA ARG A 14 12.64 24.12 -31.32
C ARG A 14 12.31 25.48 -31.93
N ASP A 15 11.18 26.07 -31.55
CA ASP A 15 10.69 27.33 -32.11
C ASP A 15 11.37 28.57 -31.47
N THR A 16 12.26 28.37 -30.50
CA THR A 16 12.99 29.46 -29.85
C THR A 16 14.07 30.02 -30.79
N ARG A 17 13.98 31.31 -31.14
CA ARG A 17 14.89 31.99 -32.08
C ARG A 17 16.33 32.15 -31.57
N SER A 18 16.53 32.16 -30.25
CA SER A 18 17.85 32.30 -29.62
C SER A 18 18.40 30.93 -29.25
N GLY A 19 19.52 30.53 -29.87
CA GLY A 19 20.17 29.26 -29.58
C GLY A 19 20.61 29.12 -28.11
N LYS A 20 20.98 30.24 -27.46
CA LYS A 20 21.32 30.26 -26.04
C LYS A 20 20.10 29.95 -25.16
N GLN A 21 18.96 30.58 -25.45
CA GLN A 21 17.72 30.32 -24.71
C GLN A 21 17.16 28.91 -24.99
N ALA A 22 17.27 28.42 -26.22
CA ALA A 22 16.88 27.07 -26.59
C ALA A 22 17.68 26.04 -25.76
N ARG A 23 19.00 26.25 -25.64
CA ARG A 23 19.89 25.40 -24.85
C ARG A 23 19.55 25.42 -23.36
N GLU A 24 19.33 26.60 -22.77
CA GLU A 24 18.92 26.70 -21.35
C GLU A 24 17.58 26.01 -21.06
N LYS A 25 16.59 26.15 -21.95
CA LYS A 25 15.30 25.46 -21.81
C LYS A 25 15.45 23.95 -21.95
N LEU A 26 16.30 23.48 -22.88
CA LEU A 26 16.61 22.08 -23.06
C LEU A 26 17.29 21.48 -21.82
N ASP A 27 18.28 22.17 -21.26
CA ASP A 27 18.98 21.73 -20.05
C ASP A 27 18.02 21.63 -18.85
N LYS A 28 17.08 22.56 -18.71
CA LYS A 28 16.02 22.48 -17.69
C LYS A 28 15.11 21.28 -17.90
N LEU A 29 14.73 20.99 -19.15
CA LEU A 29 13.90 19.82 -19.46
C LEU A 29 14.65 18.51 -19.19
N ILE A 30 15.92 18.42 -19.57
CA ILE A 30 16.78 17.25 -19.32
C ILE A 30 16.92 17.02 -17.81
N LYS A 31 17.25 18.05 -17.03
CA LYS A 31 17.34 17.93 -15.55
C LYS A 31 16.02 17.45 -14.94
N GLY A 32 14.89 18.01 -15.36
CA GLY A 32 13.58 17.58 -14.87
C GLY A 32 13.23 16.13 -15.23
N LEU A 33 13.65 15.66 -16.41
CA LEU A 33 13.48 14.26 -16.83
C LEU A 33 14.44 13.32 -16.11
N GLN A 34 15.67 13.74 -15.83
CA GLN A 34 16.64 12.99 -15.03
C GLN A 34 16.12 12.75 -13.61
N VAL A 35 15.65 13.81 -12.93
CA VAL A 35 15.02 13.69 -11.60
C VAL A 35 13.82 12.74 -11.67
N TYR A 36 12.95 12.88 -12.67
CA TYR A 36 11.81 11.97 -12.85
C TYR A 36 12.22 10.51 -13.07
N LEU A 37 13.33 10.27 -13.78
CA LEU A 37 13.86 8.92 -14.00
C LEU A 37 14.52 8.36 -12.75
N GLU A 38 15.26 9.17 -12.00
CA GLU A 38 15.88 8.79 -10.73
C GLU A 38 14.80 8.42 -9.70
N GLU A 39 13.76 9.23 -9.55
CA GLU A 39 12.60 8.91 -8.70
C GLU A 39 11.95 7.58 -9.11
N LYS A 40 11.71 7.37 -10.42
CA LYS A 40 11.15 6.11 -10.93
C LYS A 40 12.05 4.90 -10.75
N GLN A 41 13.37 5.08 -10.77
CA GLN A 41 14.32 4.00 -10.55
C GLN A 41 14.45 3.68 -9.06
N LYS A 42 14.39 4.69 -8.19
CA LYS A 42 14.34 4.53 -6.73
C LYS A 42 13.17 3.64 -6.33
N ASP A 43 11.97 3.89 -6.90
CA ASP A 43 10.79 3.03 -6.68
C ASP A 43 10.99 1.56 -7.10
N LYS A 44 11.77 1.29 -8.16
CA LYS A 44 12.02 -0.09 -8.66
C LYS A 44 13.04 -0.84 -7.81
N VAL A 45 14.09 -0.15 -7.36
CA VAL A 45 15.10 -0.72 -6.47
C VAL A 45 14.47 -0.99 -5.10
N ASP A 46 13.60 -0.10 -4.61
CA ASP A 46 12.95 -0.23 -3.31
C ASP A 46 12.00 -1.44 -3.24
N ILE A 47 11.24 -1.73 -4.30
CA ILE A 47 10.34 -2.90 -4.34
C ILE A 47 11.11 -4.23 -4.22
N ARG A 48 12.30 -4.35 -4.81
CA ARG A 48 13.09 -5.59 -4.71
C ARG A 48 13.58 -5.81 -3.28
N HIS A 49 14.04 -4.75 -2.61
CA HIS A 49 14.43 -4.80 -1.21
C HIS A 49 13.23 -5.09 -0.31
N LEU A 50 12.07 -4.48 -0.59
CA LEU A 50 10.83 -4.71 0.15
C LEU A 50 10.32 -6.14 -0.04
N MET A 51 10.45 -6.71 -1.23
CA MET A 51 10.13 -8.12 -1.49
C MET A 51 11.07 -9.05 -0.71
N GLY A 52 12.37 -8.73 -0.66
CA GLY A 52 13.34 -9.46 0.16
C GLY A 52 12.99 -9.43 1.64
N TRP A 53 12.69 -8.24 2.18
CA TRP A 53 12.24 -8.07 3.57
C TRP A 53 10.96 -8.88 3.86
N TYR A 54 9.96 -8.81 2.98
CA TYR A 54 8.69 -9.51 3.17
C TYR A 54 8.91 -11.04 3.22
N LEU A 55 9.71 -11.58 2.29
CA LEU A 55 10.02 -13.01 2.27
C LEU A 55 10.80 -13.43 3.53
N GLN A 56 11.76 -12.61 3.98
CA GLN A 56 12.51 -12.87 5.21
C GLN A 56 11.61 -12.88 6.45
N LEU A 57 10.62 -11.98 6.53
CA LEU A 57 9.66 -11.93 7.64
C LEU A 57 8.84 -13.22 7.80
N TRP A 58 8.74 -13.99 6.71
CA TRP A 58 8.02 -15.26 6.61
C TRP A 58 8.95 -16.47 6.47
N ASN A 59 10.26 -16.33 6.70
CA ASN A 59 11.24 -17.41 6.51
C ASN A 59 11.16 -18.07 5.11
N ASN A 60 10.92 -17.26 4.08
CA ASN A 60 10.69 -17.68 2.68
C ASN A 60 9.45 -18.57 2.46
N ASP A 61 8.53 -18.63 3.42
CA ASP A 61 7.26 -19.36 3.32
C ASP A 61 6.06 -18.42 3.55
N PRO A 62 5.81 -17.45 2.64
CA PRO A 62 4.74 -16.49 2.79
C PRO A 62 3.35 -17.13 2.56
N PRO A 63 2.28 -16.62 3.18
CA PRO A 63 0.92 -17.13 3.02
C PRO A 63 0.44 -17.22 1.56
N GLU A 64 0.90 -16.31 0.69
CA GLU A 64 0.54 -16.28 -0.73
C GLU A 64 0.99 -17.52 -1.51
N LYS A 65 2.00 -18.25 -1.02
CA LYS A 65 2.50 -19.48 -1.64
C LYS A 65 1.44 -20.58 -1.67
N LEU A 66 0.53 -20.59 -0.70
CA LEU A 66 -0.62 -21.52 -0.67
C LEU A 66 -1.68 -21.16 -1.71
N MET A 67 -1.74 -19.89 -2.13
CA MET A 67 -2.77 -19.40 -3.06
C MET A 67 -2.36 -19.51 -4.53
N SER A 68 -1.06 -19.49 -4.86
CA SER A 68 -0.61 -19.52 -6.25
C SER A 68 0.84 -19.94 -6.44
N VAL A 69 1.12 -20.67 -7.52
CA VAL A 69 2.49 -20.97 -8.00
C VAL A 69 3.25 -19.68 -8.39
N LYS A 70 2.54 -18.60 -8.76
CA LYS A 70 3.11 -17.28 -9.10
C LYS A 70 3.06 -16.28 -7.93
N TYR A 71 3.13 -16.76 -6.68
CA TYR A 71 3.01 -15.93 -5.48
C TYR A 71 3.97 -14.74 -5.44
N GLN A 72 5.19 -14.86 -5.97
CA GLN A 72 6.15 -13.75 -6.04
C GLN A 72 5.64 -12.57 -6.87
N ALA A 73 4.93 -12.84 -7.97
CA ALA A 73 4.34 -11.78 -8.80
C ALA A 73 3.16 -11.10 -8.09
N ILE A 74 2.38 -11.87 -7.32
CA ILE A 74 1.26 -11.37 -6.50
C ILE A 74 1.81 -10.45 -5.40
N ILE A 75 2.81 -10.92 -4.65
CA ILE A 75 3.47 -10.13 -3.60
C ILE A 75 4.04 -8.83 -4.20
N GLY A 76 4.80 -8.92 -5.30
CA GLY A 76 5.39 -7.75 -5.95
C GLY A 76 4.34 -6.74 -6.42
N LYS A 77 3.18 -7.20 -6.92
CA LYS A 77 2.05 -6.33 -7.28
C LYS A 77 1.51 -5.60 -6.05
N HIS A 78 1.19 -6.31 -4.98
CA HIS A 78 0.61 -5.71 -3.77
C HIS A 78 1.59 -4.77 -3.07
N LEU A 79 2.87 -5.13 -2.94
CA LEU A 79 3.89 -4.25 -2.39
C LEU A 79 4.02 -2.95 -3.19
N LYS A 80 4.01 -3.03 -4.52
CA LYS A 80 4.06 -1.84 -5.39
C LYS A 80 2.86 -0.92 -5.18
N GLU A 81 1.68 -1.48 -5.00
CA GLU A 81 0.48 -0.70 -4.73
C GLU A 81 0.51 -0.07 -3.34
N LEU A 82 0.94 -0.82 -2.32
CA LEU A 82 1.09 -0.31 -0.96
C LEU A 82 2.10 0.83 -0.91
N VAL A 83 3.26 0.71 -1.56
CA VAL A 83 4.25 1.80 -1.64
C VAL A 83 3.61 3.06 -2.23
N LYS A 84 2.83 2.95 -3.30
CA LYS A 84 2.11 4.10 -3.87
C LYS A 84 1.10 4.70 -2.90
N ILE A 85 0.35 3.86 -2.17
CA ILE A 85 -0.63 4.32 -1.16
C ILE A 85 0.07 5.06 -0.01
N TYR A 86 1.25 4.61 0.41
CA TYR A 86 2.00 5.30 1.46
C TYR A 86 2.59 6.62 0.94
N GLN A 87 3.23 6.59 -0.24
CA GLN A 87 3.81 7.78 -0.86
C GLN A 87 2.77 8.89 -1.10
N GLN A 88 1.57 8.57 -1.60
CA GLN A 88 0.51 9.57 -1.83
C GLN A 88 0.01 10.21 -0.52
N ASN A 89 0.20 9.54 0.61
CA ASN A 89 -0.18 10.02 1.94
C ASN A 89 1.00 10.66 2.70
N GLY A 90 2.15 10.83 2.04
CA GLY A 90 3.36 11.43 2.63
C GLY A 90 4.14 10.50 3.54
N GLU A 91 3.91 9.19 3.42
CA GLU A 91 4.46 8.16 4.31
C GLU A 91 5.53 7.34 3.60
N THR A 92 6.47 6.80 4.38
CA THR A 92 7.66 6.11 3.85
C THR A 92 7.47 4.60 3.77
N THR A 93 8.35 3.95 3.01
CA THR A 93 8.45 2.48 2.96
C THR A 93 8.71 1.88 4.34
N ASP A 94 9.38 2.59 5.25
CA ASP A 94 9.64 2.08 6.60
C ASP A 94 8.39 2.12 7.49
N GLN A 95 7.52 3.13 7.30
CA GLN A 95 6.21 3.14 7.96
C GLN A 95 5.34 1.96 7.48
N LEU A 96 5.38 1.65 6.19
CA LEU A 96 4.70 0.48 5.62
C LEU A 96 5.19 -0.83 6.28
N LYS A 97 6.50 -0.99 6.45
CA LYS A 97 7.07 -2.18 7.12
C LYS A 97 6.58 -2.29 8.56
N SER A 98 6.65 -1.19 9.30
CA SER A 98 6.21 -1.11 10.70
C SER A 98 4.74 -1.49 10.86
N ASP A 99 3.87 -0.90 10.03
CA ASP A 99 2.43 -1.18 10.06
C ASP A 99 2.12 -2.63 9.72
N TYR A 100 2.82 -3.21 8.74
CA TYR A 100 2.65 -4.62 8.38
C TYR A 100 3.15 -5.57 9.46
N GLU A 101 4.29 -5.28 10.10
CA GLU A 101 4.77 -6.06 11.23
C GLU A 101 3.81 -6.02 12.41
N HIS A 102 3.21 -4.86 12.67
CA HIS A 102 2.16 -4.73 13.67
C HIS A 102 0.94 -5.57 13.31
N PHE A 103 0.44 -5.45 12.08
CA PHE A 103 -0.65 -6.26 11.54
C PHE A 103 -0.39 -7.77 11.66
N LYS A 104 0.82 -8.23 11.33
CA LYS A 104 1.22 -9.65 11.45
C LYS A 104 1.18 -10.16 12.89
N LYS A 105 1.48 -9.29 13.87
CA LYS A 105 1.46 -9.62 15.31
C LYS A 105 0.05 -9.64 15.89
N THR A 106 -0.81 -8.72 15.45
CA THR A 106 -2.19 -8.58 15.98
C THR A 106 -3.15 -9.62 15.42
N GLN A 107 -2.98 -10.05 14.17
CA GLN A 107 -3.87 -11.03 13.55
C GLN A 107 -3.61 -12.46 14.06
N ARG A 108 -4.46 -12.96 14.97
CA ARG A 108 -4.28 -14.28 15.62
C ARG A 108 -4.74 -15.48 14.78
N LYS A 109 -5.67 -15.33 13.82
CA LYS A 109 -6.38 -16.46 13.16
C LYS A 109 -6.40 -16.44 11.62
N GLY A 110 -5.25 -16.27 10.99
CA GLY A 110 -5.01 -16.79 9.62
C GLY A 110 -4.87 -15.78 8.48
N ALA A 111 -5.43 -14.57 8.60
CA ALA A 111 -5.30 -13.54 7.57
C ALA A 111 -4.03 -12.69 7.76
N LYS A 112 -2.84 -13.23 7.42
CA LYS A 112 -1.56 -12.53 7.64
C LYS A 112 -0.83 -12.09 6.36
N GLY A 113 -1.35 -12.39 5.18
CA GLY A 113 -0.70 -12.09 3.91
C GLY A 113 -0.70 -10.61 3.55
N ILE A 114 0.18 -10.22 2.63
CA ILE A 114 0.26 -8.85 2.09
C ILE A 114 -1.03 -8.46 1.36
N THR A 115 -1.74 -9.45 0.83
CA THR A 115 -3.02 -9.27 0.14
C THR A 115 -4.10 -8.81 1.13
N GLN A 116 -4.22 -9.50 2.26
CA GLN A 116 -5.17 -9.15 3.33
C GLN A 116 -4.79 -7.81 3.97
N PHE A 117 -3.50 -7.58 4.22
CA PHE A 117 -3.03 -6.29 4.73
C PHE A 117 -3.45 -5.12 3.83
N ARG A 118 -3.29 -5.23 2.50
CA ARG A 118 -3.75 -4.20 1.57
C ARG A 118 -5.26 -3.96 1.65
N ALA A 119 -6.04 -5.02 1.78
CA ALA A 119 -7.49 -4.93 1.88
C ALA A 119 -7.94 -4.21 3.15
N LEU A 120 -7.32 -4.54 4.29
CA LEU A 120 -7.65 -3.99 5.61
C LEU A 120 -6.96 -2.65 5.93
N LEU A 121 -6.02 -2.21 5.09
CA LEU A 121 -5.26 -0.98 5.31
C LEU A 121 -6.13 0.25 5.62
N PRO A 122 -7.26 0.51 4.93
CA PRO A 122 -8.13 1.64 5.28
C PRO A 122 -8.69 1.54 6.70
N ALA A 123 -9.13 0.36 7.13
CA ALA A 123 -9.67 0.13 8.47
C ALA A 123 -8.59 0.28 9.54
N ILE A 124 -7.41 -0.30 9.31
CA ILE A 124 -6.23 -0.16 10.19
C ILE A 124 -5.89 1.32 10.39
N LYS A 125 -5.95 2.12 9.32
CA LYS A 125 -5.62 3.54 9.36
C LYS A 125 -6.74 4.41 9.93
N LYS A 126 -8.00 4.01 9.79
CA LYS A 126 -9.16 4.58 10.49
C LYS A 126 -8.99 4.42 12.00
N ALA A 127 -8.68 3.22 12.47
CA ALA A 127 -8.41 2.93 13.89
C ALA A 127 -7.21 3.74 14.46
N GLN A 128 -6.25 4.11 13.60
CA GLN A 128 -5.13 4.98 13.96
C GLN A 128 -5.45 6.49 13.89
N ASN A 129 -6.73 6.89 13.81
CA ASN A 129 -7.19 8.28 13.66
C ASN A 129 -6.66 9.01 12.40
N GLN A 130 -6.41 8.28 11.31
CA GLN A 130 -5.92 8.85 10.04
C GLN A 130 -7.02 8.97 8.97
N GLU A 131 -8.25 9.28 9.38
CA GLU A 131 -9.46 9.28 8.55
C GLU A 131 -9.45 10.28 7.38
N ARG A 132 -8.65 11.36 7.46
CA ARG A 132 -8.60 12.41 6.41
C ARG A 132 -7.82 11.99 5.16
N ARG A 133 -7.18 10.82 5.17
CA ARG A 133 -6.22 10.38 4.15
C ARG A 133 -6.76 9.21 3.34
N LYS A 134 -6.50 9.21 2.03
CA LYS A 134 -6.99 8.18 1.10
C LYS A 134 -6.05 6.97 1.14
N TRP A 135 -6.34 6.01 2.00
CA TRP A 135 -5.54 4.78 2.21
C TRP A 135 -5.87 3.65 1.22
N THR A 136 -6.30 4.04 0.01
CA THR A 136 -6.75 3.14 -1.04
C THR A 136 -6.03 3.47 -2.35
N SER A 137 -5.83 2.47 -3.20
CA SER A 137 -5.40 2.72 -4.58
C SER A 137 -6.63 2.94 -5.47
N PRO A 138 -6.50 3.64 -6.61
CA PRO A 138 -7.60 3.78 -7.59
C PRO A 138 -8.18 2.44 -8.06
N GLU A 139 -7.37 1.38 -8.06
CA GLU A 139 -7.79 0.02 -8.39
C GLU A 139 -8.60 -0.66 -7.27
N ASN A 140 -8.51 -0.15 -6.03
CA ASN A 140 -9.17 -0.67 -4.83
C ASN A 140 -10.38 0.15 -4.37
N GLU A 141 -10.75 1.20 -5.10
CA GLU A 141 -11.92 2.03 -4.77
C GLU A 141 -13.25 1.31 -4.99
N ARG A 142 -13.27 0.29 -5.87
CA ARG A 142 -14.42 -0.62 -6.04
C ARG A 142 -14.40 -1.69 -4.95
N GLY A 143 -15.38 -1.67 -4.05
CA GLY A 143 -15.52 -2.65 -2.96
C GLY A 143 -15.03 -2.14 -1.60
N LEU A 144 -14.82 -0.84 -1.44
CA LEU A 144 -14.40 -0.24 -0.17
C LEU A 144 -15.32 -0.62 1.00
N ASP A 145 -16.63 -0.58 0.77
CA ASP A 145 -17.66 -0.91 1.77
C ASP A 145 -17.55 -2.36 2.26
N PHE A 146 -17.16 -3.29 1.38
CA PHE A 146 -16.96 -4.70 1.74
C PHE A 146 -15.81 -4.89 2.72
N TYR A 147 -14.71 -4.13 2.56
CA TYR A 147 -13.54 -4.25 3.42
C TYR A 147 -13.67 -3.49 4.73
N ILE A 148 -14.41 -2.37 4.74
CA ILE A 148 -14.73 -1.66 5.98
C ILE A 148 -15.65 -2.54 6.85
N ASN A 149 -16.69 -3.13 6.26
CA ASN A 149 -17.61 -4.01 7.00
C ASN A 149 -16.93 -5.31 7.48
N ALA A 150 -16.00 -5.88 6.72
CA ALA A 150 -15.26 -7.06 7.16
C ALA A 150 -14.36 -6.79 8.38
N ALA A 151 -13.80 -5.58 8.50
CA ALA A 151 -13.02 -5.17 9.66
C ALA A 151 -13.91 -4.87 10.88
N GLU A 152 -15.08 -4.25 10.65
CA GLU A 152 -16.07 -3.98 11.71
C GLU A 152 -16.70 -5.29 12.24
N GLN A 153 -16.91 -6.30 11.38
CA GLN A 153 -17.34 -7.63 11.80
C GLN A 153 -16.28 -8.40 12.61
N GLU A 154 -14.99 -8.26 12.29
CA GLU A 154 -13.92 -8.83 13.12
C GLU A 154 -13.84 -8.17 14.51
N GLU A 155 -14.21 -6.89 14.65
CA GLU A 155 -14.32 -6.21 15.95
C GLU A 155 -15.60 -6.58 16.72
N GLU A 156 -16.74 -6.76 16.03
CA GLU A 156 -17.99 -7.22 16.65
C GLU A 156 -17.88 -8.67 17.17
N ASP A 157 -17.24 -9.58 16.45
CA ASP A 157 -17.02 -10.97 16.88
C ASP A 157 -16.07 -11.11 18.09
N LEU A 158 -15.34 -10.05 18.44
CA LEU A 158 -14.50 -9.97 19.65
C LEU A 158 -15.23 -9.32 20.83
N SER A 159 -16.39 -8.72 20.59
CA SER A 159 -17.28 -8.15 21.61
C SER A 159 -18.16 -9.27 22.18
N ILE A 160 -17.57 -10.12 23.04
CA ILE A 160 -18.34 -11.14 23.78
C ILE A 160 -19.50 -10.40 24.49
N PRO A 161 -20.78 -10.82 24.31
CA PRO A 161 -21.84 -10.29 25.15
C PRO A 161 -21.47 -10.61 26.58
N ASN A 162 -21.43 -9.61 27.45
CA ASN A 162 -21.32 -9.83 28.88
C ASN A 162 -22.58 -10.61 29.29
N VAL A 163 -22.51 -11.93 29.24
CA VAL A 163 -23.50 -12.81 29.85
C VAL A 163 -23.22 -12.67 31.33
N SER A 164 -23.90 -11.73 31.95
CA SER A 164 -24.07 -11.71 33.39
C SER A 164 -24.71 -13.05 33.75
N ASP A 165 -23.92 -13.90 34.41
CA ASP A 165 -24.36 -15.09 35.11
C ASP A 165 -25.41 -14.66 36.14
N ASP A 166 -26.69 -14.87 35.81
CA ASP A 166 -27.76 -14.96 36.79
C ASP A 166 -28.64 -16.17 36.41
N ASP A 167 -28.94 -16.97 37.44
CA ASP A 167 -29.88 -18.10 37.50
C ASP A 167 -29.37 -19.51 37.12
N GLU A 168 -28.54 -20.10 38.00
CA GLU A 168 -28.62 -21.55 38.26
C GLU A 168 -29.70 -21.84 39.32
N ASP A 169 -30.92 -22.14 38.87
CA ASP A 169 -31.91 -22.89 39.64
C ASP A 169 -31.70 -24.39 39.34
N VAL A 170 -30.97 -25.08 40.24
CA VAL A 170 -30.79 -26.54 40.19
C VAL A 170 -31.95 -27.21 40.96
N PRO A 171 -32.81 -28.02 40.33
CA PRO A 171 -33.78 -28.80 41.06
C PRO A 171 -33.09 -30.02 41.68
N ASN A 172 -33.16 -30.09 43.01
CA ASN A 172 -32.63 -31.17 43.83
C ASN A 172 -33.54 -32.41 43.69
N PHE A 173 -33.00 -33.53 43.18
CA PHE A 173 -33.61 -34.87 43.25
C PHE A 173 -32.56 -35.92 43.61
#